data_AF-A0AAE8X5I0-F1
#
_entry.id   AF-A0AAE8X5I0-F1
#
_cell.length_a   1.000
_cell.length_b   1.000
_cell.length_c   1.000
_cell.angle_alpha   90.00
_cell.angle_beta   90.00
_cell.angle_gamma   90.00
#
_symmetry.space_group_name_H-M   'P 1'
#
loop_
_entity.id
_entity.type
_entity.pdbx_description
1 polymer ?
#
loop_
_entity_poly.entity_id
_entity_poly.type
_entity_poly.pdbx_seq_one_letter_code
_entity_poly.pdbx_strand_id
1 'polypeptide(L)'
;MAVIPSNGDSVMPISIKATINTRTGIRGVQRYGDMYRWRVDAVRFRSLTGQDPTPSFIARLNERKSGCVDSASFYTIEDAGDDLCQFLKAMTGVTFEY
;
A
#
# COMPACT_ATOMS: atom_id res chain seq x y z
N MET A 1 27.28 -15.52 -30.04
CA MET A 1 25.88 -15.53 -29.58
C MET A 1 25.89 -15.06 -28.14
N ALA A 2 25.50 -13.80 -27.90
CA ALA A 2 25.44 -13.25 -26.55
C ALA A 2 24.17 -13.79 -25.88
N VAL A 3 24.35 -14.60 -24.84
CA VAL A 3 23.26 -15.03 -23.96
C VAL A 3 22.87 -13.83 -23.12
N ILE A 4 21.70 -13.29 -23.40
CA ILE A 4 21.04 -12.27 -22.59
C ILE A 4 20.62 -12.98 -21.30
N PRO A 5 21.14 -12.65 -20.12
CA PRO A 5 20.58 -13.19 -18.89
C PRO A 5 19.15 -12.65 -18.76
N SER A 6 18.17 -13.55 -18.78
CA SER A 6 16.82 -13.26 -18.35
C SER A 6 16.92 -12.78 -16.91
N ASN A 7 16.80 -11.47 -16.68
CA ASN A 7 16.47 -10.93 -15.38
C ASN A 7 15.12 -11.55 -14.99
N GLY A 8 15.18 -12.69 -14.29
CA GLY A 8 14.12 -13.07 -13.38
C GLY A 8 14.04 -11.93 -12.38
N ASP A 9 13.11 -11.01 -12.67
CA ASP A 9 12.70 -9.94 -11.78
C ASP A 9 12.09 -10.63 -10.57
N SER A 10 12.95 -11.09 -9.66
CA SER A 10 12.58 -11.36 -8.28
C SER A 10 12.17 -10.03 -7.71
N VAL A 11 10.94 -9.60 -8.03
CA VAL A 11 10.22 -8.54 -7.34
C VAL A 11 10.11 -9.04 -5.91
N MET A 12 11.12 -8.75 -5.10
CA MET A 12 11.01 -9.00 -3.67
C MET A 12 9.82 -8.18 -3.20
N PRO A 13 8.80 -8.82 -2.60
CA PRO A 13 7.62 -8.11 -2.18
C PRO A 13 8.04 -7.03 -1.20
N ILE A 14 7.64 -5.79 -1.47
CA ILE A 14 7.98 -4.67 -0.61
C ILE A 14 7.18 -4.86 0.69
N SER A 15 7.89 -5.13 1.79
CA SER A 15 7.24 -5.34 3.07
C SER A 15 6.71 -4.03 3.63
N ILE A 16 5.38 -3.90 3.74
CA ILE A 16 4.72 -2.76 4.40
C ILE A 16 4.55 -2.98 5.92
N LYS A 17 5.01 -4.13 6.44
CA LYS A 17 5.09 -4.41 7.88
C LYS A 17 5.85 -3.28 8.59
N ALA A 18 5.26 -2.74 9.65
CA ALA A 18 5.90 -1.68 10.40
C ALA A 18 7.11 -2.24 11.16
N THR A 19 8.31 -1.73 10.87
CA THR A 19 9.54 -2.11 11.61
C THR A 19 9.50 -1.68 13.08
N ILE A 20 8.63 -0.74 13.47
CA ILE A 20 8.51 -0.24 14.86
C ILE A 20 7.22 0.61 15.00
N ASN A 21 6.45 0.36 16.07
CA ASN A 21 5.45 1.25 16.69
C ASN A 21 4.40 1.96 15.80
N THR A 22 3.44 1.21 15.26
CA THR A 22 2.08 1.76 15.09
C THR A 22 1.17 0.90 15.95
N ARG A 23 0.24 1.49 16.72
CA ARG A 23 -0.69 0.78 17.64
C ARG A 23 -1.46 -0.39 17.00
N THR A 24 -1.45 -0.45 15.67
CA THR A 24 -2.06 -1.46 14.82
C THR A 24 -1.03 -2.50 14.37
N GLY A 25 0.14 -2.13 13.84
CA GLY A 25 1.20 -3.06 13.40
C GLY A 25 1.47 -3.05 11.89
N ILE A 26 0.57 -2.46 11.10
CA ILE A 26 0.71 -2.29 9.64
C ILE A 26 0.79 -0.80 9.31
N ARG A 27 1.82 -0.37 8.55
CA ARG A 27 1.94 1.03 8.14
C ARG A 27 0.79 1.40 7.21
N GLY A 28 0.03 2.44 7.59
CA GLY A 28 -1.08 2.96 6.78
C GLY A 28 -2.44 2.44 7.23
N VAL A 29 -2.50 1.37 8.02
CA VAL A 29 -3.72 0.89 8.67
C VAL A 29 -3.91 1.56 10.02
N GLN A 30 -5.10 2.11 10.26
CA GLN A 30 -5.48 2.81 11.48
C GLN A 30 -6.75 2.18 12.06
N ARG A 31 -6.83 2.13 13.40
CA ARG A 31 -8.05 1.71 14.09
C ARG A 31 -9.12 2.78 13.94
N TYR A 32 -10.34 2.36 13.62
CA TYR A 32 -11.53 3.18 13.45
C TYR A 32 -12.67 2.57 14.26
N GLY A 33 -12.83 3.02 15.51
CA GLY A 33 -13.73 2.38 16.48
C GLY A 33 -13.27 0.95 16.80
N ASP A 34 -14.16 -0.01 16.60
CA ASP A 34 -13.89 -1.45 16.74
C ASP A 34 -13.39 -2.11 15.44
N MET A 35 -13.19 -1.31 14.40
CA MET A 35 -12.73 -1.75 13.07
C MET A 35 -11.36 -1.16 12.74
N TYR A 36 -10.83 -1.56 11.59
CA TYR A 36 -9.57 -1.10 10.99
C TYR A 36 -9.85 -0.52 9.61
N ARG A 37 -9.15 0.54 9.23
CA ARG A 37 -9.19 1.07 7.86
C ARG A 37 -7.80 1.53 7.46
N TRP A 38 -7.44 1.40 6.20
CA TRP A 38 -6.24 2.02 5.70
C TRP A 38 -6.53 3.39 5.10
N ARG A 39 -5.55 4.28 5.22
CA ARG A 39 -5.58 5.62 4.62
C ARG A 39 -4.21 5.92 4.02
N VAL A 40 -4.21 6.25 2.74
CA VAL A 40 -3.02 6.52 1.95
C VAL A 40 -3.17 7.89 1.28
N ASP A 41 -2.30 8.82 1.66
CA ASP A 41 -2.07 10.07 0.94
C ASP A 41 -0.83 9.95 0.03
N ALA A 42 -0.52 10.99 -0.75
CA ALA A 42 0.62 10.98 -1.67
C ALA A 42 1.97 10.75 -0.96
N VAL A 43 2.17 11.30 0.24
CA VAL A 43 3.38 11.09 1.04
C VAL A 43 3.41 9.66 1.58
N ARG A 44 2.27 9.16 2.07
CA ARG A 44 2.14 7.78 2.55
C ARG A 44 2.40 6.76 1.45
N PHE A 45 1.86 7.00 0.25
CA PHE A 45 2.07 6.14 -0.91
C PHE A 45 3.55 6.01 -1.21
N ARG A 46 4.26 7.13 -1.26
CA ARG A 46 5.72 7.15 -1.48
C ARG A 46 6.48 6.46 -0.35
N SER A 47 6.04 6.65 0.90
CA SER A 47 6.67 5.98 2.04
C SER A 47 6.42 4.47 2.08
N LEU A 48 5.31 3.98 1.53
CA LEU A 48 4.95 2.56 1.50
C LEU A 48 5.58 1.84 0.31
N THR A 49 5.59 2.50 -0.85
CA THR A 49 6.04 1.90 -2.12
C THR A 49 7.48 2.22 -2.48
N GLY A 50 8.07 3.25 -1.87
CA GLY A 50 9.35 3.82 -2.29
C GLY A 50 9.29 4.55 -3.63
N GLN A 51 8.12 4.64 -4.26
CA GLN A 51 7.91 5.20 -5.59
C GLN A 51 7.05 6.47 -5.54
N ASP A 52 7.20 7.34 -6.52
CA ASP A 52 6.30 8.49 -6.65
C ASP A 52 4.86 8.02 -6.95
N PRO A 53 3.84 8.75 -6.45
CA PRO A 53 2.44 8.39 -6.64
C PRO A 53 2.10 8.29 -8.12
N THR A 54 1.56 7.13 -8.52
CA THR A 54 1.22 6.89 -9.92
C THR A 54 0.05 7.76 -10.36
N PRO A 55 -0.09 8.05 -11.67
CA PRO A 55 -1.21 8.84 -12.19
C PRO A 55 -2.58 8.28 -11.79
N SER A 56 -2.69 6.94 -11.73
CA SER A 56 -3.89 6.24 -11.26
C SER A 56 -4.20 6.52 -9.79
N PHE A 57 -3.17 6.56 -8.94
CA PHE A 57 -3.34 6.93 -7.53
C PHE A 57 -3.72 8.41 -7.38
N ILE A 58 -3.07 9.31 -8.13
CA ILE A 58 -3.39 10.75 -8.13
C ILE A 58 -4.81 11.01 -8.63
N ALA A 59 -5.27 10.30 -9.65
CA ALA A 59 -6.66 10.39 -10.11
C ALA A 59 -7.64 10.07 -8.98
N ARG A 60 -7.45 8.95 -8.27
CA ARG A 60 -8.27 8.60 -7.11
C ARG A 60 -8.15 9.58 -5.95
N LEU A 61 -6.96 10.14 -5.74
CA LEU A 61 -6.74 11.15 -4.70
C LEU A 61 -7.49 12.45 -5.01
N ASN A 62 -7.52 12.87 -6.28
CA ASN A 62 -8.26 14.05 -6.74
C ASN A 62 -9.78 13.88 -6.68
N GLU A 63 -10.30 12.65 -6.81
CA GLU A 63 -11.73 12.36 -6.58
C GLU A 63 -12.13 12.57 -5.11
N ARG A 64 -11.18 12.45 -4.17
CA ARG A 64 -11.42 12.59 -2.74
C ARG A 64 -11.12 14.01 -2.27
N LYS A 65 -12.16 14.77 -1.90
CA LYS A 65 -12.01 16.10 -1.25
C LYS A 65 -11.12 16.09 0.01
N SER A 66 -10.94 14.93 0.65
CA SER A 66 -10.09 14.79 1.84
C SER A 66 -8.58 14.77 1.54
N GLY A 67 -8.18 14.67 0.27
CA GLY A 67 -6.76 14.58 -0.11
C GLY A 67 -6.10 13.25 0.28
N CYS A 68 -6.90 12.22 0.55
CA CYS A 68 -6.43 10.88 0.89
C CYS A 68 -7.38 9.84 0.30
N VAL A 69 -6.82 8.70 -0.10
CA VAL A 69 -7.59 7.50 -0.44
C VAL A 69 -7.70 6.64 0.81
N ASP A 70 -8.92 6.31 1.19
CA ASP A 70 -9.24 5.51 2.37
C ASP A 70 -10.12 4.32 1.97
N SER A 71 -9.92 3.22 2.69
CA SER A 71 -10.63 1.97 2.47
C SER A 71 -11.99 1.92 3.14
N ALA A 72 -12.75 0.87 2.81
CA ALA A 72 -13.81 0.41 3.70
C ALA A 72 -13.25 0.00 5.07
N SER A 73 -14.13 -0.09 6.07
CA SER A 73 -13.76 -0.58 7.40
C SER A 73 -13.73 -2.11 7.43
N PHE A 74 -12.69 -2.67 8.02
CA PHE A 74 -12.42 -4.10 8.19
C PHE A 74 -12.50 -4.49 9.66
N TYR A 75 -12.88 -5.73 9.96
CA TYR A 75 -12.93 -6.23 11.34
C TYR A 75 -11.57 -6.66 11.88
N THR A 76 -10.67 -7.09 11.00
CA THR A 76 -9.31 -7.46 11.38
C THR A 76 -8.30 -6.51 10.75
N ILE A 77 -7.13 -6.41 11.39
CA ILE A 77 -6.02 -5.66 10.82
C ILE A 77 -5.41 -6.38 9.61
N GLU A 78 -5.46 -7.70 9.59
CA GLU A 78 -4.92 -8.53 8.50
C GLU A 78 -5.72 -8.30 7.22
N ASP A 79 -7.06 -8.34 7.28
CA ASP A 79 -7.92 -7.98 6.14
C ASP A 79 -7.62 -6.56 5.61
N ALA A 80 -7.43 -5.60 6.52
CA ALA A 80 -7.06 -4.24 6.13
C ALA A 80 -5.65 -4.16 5.52
N GLY A 81 -4.72 -5.01 5.97
CA GLY A 81 -3.37 -5.12 5.41
C GLY A 81 -3.39 -5.75 4.02
N ASP A 82 -4.19 -6.80 3.84
CA ASP A 82 -4.32 -7.51 2.57
C ASP A 82 -4.95 -6.62 1.50
N ASP A 83 -6.03 -5.93 1.84
CA ASP A 83 -6.66 -4.97 0.94
C ASP A 83 -5.73 -3.79 0.62
N LEU A 84 -4.92 -3.32 1.58
CA LEU A 84 -3.90 -2.30 1.32
C LEU A 84 -2.82 -2.81 0.36
N CYS A 85 -2.32 -4.04 0.54
CA CYS A 85 -1.36 -4.65 -0.38
C CYS A 85 -1.94 -4.81 -1.78
N GLN A 86 -3.19 -5.27 -1.89
CA GLN A 86 -3.90 -5.40 -3.15
C GLN A 86 -4.10 -4.03 -3.82
N PHE A 87 -4.44 -3.00 -3.04
CA PHE A 87 -4.55 -1.63 -3.53
C PHE A 87 -3.22 -1.12 -4.07
N LEU A 88 -2.12 -1.25 -3.31
CA LEU A 88 -0.80 -0.81 -3.75
C LEU A 88 -0.35 -1.56 -5.00
N LYS A 89 -0.61 -2.88 -5.07
CA LYS A 89 -0.34 -3.70 -6.25
C LYS A 89 -1.12 -3.24 -7.48
N ALA A 90 -2.39 -2.90 -7.32
CA ALA A 90 -3.19 -2.36 -8.42
C ALA A 90 -2.66 -1.00 -8.90
N MET A 91 -2.03 -0.21 -8.02
CA MET A 91 -1.53 1.12 -8.34
C MET A 91 -0.13 1.14 -8.94
N THR A 92 0.76 0.24 -8.51
CA THR A 92 2.18 0.21 -8.94
C THR A 92 2.50 -0.98 -9.84
N GLY A 93 1.66 -2.02 -9.87
CA GLY A 93 1.96 -3.31 -10.50
C GLY A 93 2.91 -4.20 -9.68
N VAL A 94 3.37 -3.74 -8.51
CA VAL A 94 4.33 -4.44 -7.65
C VAL A 94 3.60 -5.24 -6.58
N THR A 95 4.09 -6.43 -6.23
CA THR A 95 3.49 -7.21 -5.13
C THR A 95 4.02 -6.71 -3.79
N PHE A 96 3.12 -6.55 -2.81
CA PHE A 96 3.44 -6.11 -1.45
C PHE A 96 3.01 -7.19 -0.47
N GLU A 97 3.74 -7.30 0.63
CA GLU A 97 3.38 -8.18 1.76
C GLU A 97 3.43 -7.35 3.05
N TYR A 98 2.56 -7.66 4.01
CA TYR A 98 2.65 -7.12 5.36
C TYR A 98 3.21 -8.21 6.27
#